data_AF-A0A3P7IFC4-F1
#
_entry.id   AF-A0A3P7IFC4-F1
#
_cell.length_a   1.000
_cell.length_b   1.000
_cell.length_c   1.000
_cell.angle_alpha   90.00
_cell.angle_beta   90.00
_cell.angle_gamma   90.00
#
_symmetry.space_group_name_H-M   'P 1'
#
loop_
_entity.id
_entity.type
_entity.pdbx_description
1 polymer ?
#
loop_
_entity_poly.entity_id
_entity_poly.type
_entity_poly.pdbx_seq_one_letter_code
_entity_poly.pdbx_strand_id
1 'polypeptide(L)'
;MSINTANTPDGRGVLIYNGEVILVFARSVVMTIGKNENQNLEGKFNGVLYLTSHRVIFMPDELQVFRSFEMPFSSMQDVHLEQPIFGANYLRGIAVAIPGSQLYGEVPWRLTFNKGGCIDFGRTLLEAVDRASRFRPNNAPPPYAPPR
;
A
#
# COMPACT_ATOMS: atom_id res chain seq x y z
N MET A 1 -6.31 -5.56 2.76
CA MET A 1 -5.05 -5.71 1.99
C MET A 1 -5.13 -6.97 1.16
N SER A 2 -4.53 -6.96 -0.03
CA SER A 2 -4.67 -8.04 -1.01
C SER A 2 -3.45 -8.10 -1.92
N ILE A 3 -3.30 -9.23 -2.60
CA ILE A 3 -2.31 -9.41 -3.66
C ILE A 3 -3.00 -9.79 -4.97
N ASN A 4 -2.39 -9.47 -6.09
CA ASN A 4 -2.85 -9.90 -7.43
C ASN A 4 -4.30 -9.49 -7.79
N THR A 5 -4.81 -8.42 -7.19
CA THR A 5 -6.18 -7.90 -7.41
C THR A 5 -6.22 -6.53 -8.07
N ALA A 6 -5.09 -5.81 -8.08
CA ALA A 6 -4.97 -4.47 -8.63
C ALA A 6 -4.11 -4.44 -9.91
N ASN A 7 -3.98 -5.58 -10.59
CA ASN A 7 -3.26 -5.71 -11.85
C ASN A 7 -4.16 -6.24 -12.96
N THR A 8 -3.89 -5.83 -14.20
CA THR A 8 -4.51 -6.41 -15.39
C THR A 8 -4.16 -7.90 -15.53
N PRO A 9 -4.96 -8.70 -16.27
CA PRO A 9 -4.68 -10.13 -16.46
C PRO A 9 -3.29 -10.44 -17.05
N ASP A 10 -2.80 -9.56 -17.93
CA ASP A 10 -1.45 -9.64 -18.51
C ASP A 10 -0.33 -9.16 -17.56
N GLY A 11 -0.70 -8.59 -16.40
CA GLY A 11 0.21 -8.11 -15.37
C GLY A 11 0.91 -6.79 -15.69
N ARG A 12 0.54 -6.10 -16.78
CA ARG A 12 1.26 -4.91 -17.27
C ARG A 12 0.63 -3.58 -16.86
N GLY A 13 -0.61 -3.59 -16.39
CA GLY A 13 -1.36 -2.41 -16.01
C GLY A 13 -1.90 -2.50 -14.59
N VAL A 14 -2.16 -1.33 -14.00
CA VAL A 14 -2.84 -1.20 -12.72
C VAL A 14 -4.35 -1.17 -12.95
N LEU A 15 -5.11 -1.88 -12.13
CA LEU A 15 -6.58 -1.82 -12.09
C LEU A 15 -7.01 -1.00 -10.87
N ILE A 16 -7.82 0.02 -11.11
CA ILE A 16 -8.43 0.87 -10.07
C ILE A 16 -9.95 0.81 -10.17
N TYR A 17 -10.64 1.02 -9.06
CA TYR A 17 -12.10 1.01 -9.03
C TYR A 17 -12.68 2.22 -9.78
N ASN A 18 -13.94 2.11 -10.22
CA ASN A 18 -14.63 3.24 -10.82
C ASN A 18 -14.72 4.40 -9.81
N GLY A 19 -14.29 5.60 -10.21
CA GLY A 19 -14.21 6.79 -9.35
C GLY A 19 -12.96 6.85 -8.45
N GLU A 20 -12.13 5.80 -8.41
CA GLU A 20 -10.80 5.86 -7.82
C GLU A 20 -9.87 6.67 -8.73
N VAL A 21 -9.07 7.58 -8.16
CA VAL A 21 -8.14 8.42 -8.91
C VAL A 21 -6.71 8.20 -8.42
N ILE A 22 -5.74 8.22 -9.34
CA ILE A 22 -4.32 8.17 -9.00
C ILE A 22 -3.86 9.58 -8.62
N LEU A 23 -3.37 9.73 -7.39
CA LEU A 23 -2.87 10.99 -6.84
C LEU A 23 -1.36 11.15 -7.07
N VAL A 24 -0.61 10.07 -6.88
CA VAL A 24 0.85 10.05 -7.05
C VAL A 24 1.26 8.75 -7.72
N PHE A 25 2.21 8.85 -8.64
CA PHE A 25 2.91 7.73 -9.24
C PHE A 25 4.42 7.87 -8.98
N ALA A 26 5.02 6.87 -8.34
CA ALA A 26 6.45 6.85 -8.03
C ALA A 26 7.12 5.62 -8.66
N ARG A 27 8.29 5.82 -9.24
CA ARG A 27 9.09 4.77 -9.91
C ARG A 27 10.35 4.45 -9.12
N SER A 28 10.93 3.28 -9.36
CA SER A 28 12.18 2.84 -8.73
C SER A 28 12.10 2.84 -7.20
N VAL A 29 10.95 2.38 -6.69
CA VAL A 29 10.71 2.18 -5.25
C VAL A 29 11.06 0.75 -4.91
N VAL A 30 11.71 0.56 -3.76
CA VAL A 30 11.95 -0.77 -3.20
C VAL A 30 10.97 -1.02 -2.07
N MET A 31 10.08 -1.99 -2.27
CA MET A 31 9.23 -2.51 -1.20
C MET A 31 9.98 -3.60 -0.45
N THR A 32 10.18 -3.43 0.85
CA THR A 32 10.58 -4.51 1.75
C THR A 32 9.36 -4.98 2.52
N ILE A 33 9.11 -6.28 2.53
CA ILE A 33 8.14 -6.93 3.42
C ILE A 33 8.92 -7.67 4.50
N GLY A 34 8.63 -7.33 5.76
CA GLY A 34 9.25 -7.94 6.93
C GLY A 34 8.61 -9.27 7.33
N LYS A 35 9.12 -9.88 8.39
CA LYS A 35 8.64 -11.17 8.90
C LYS A 35 7.14 -11.14 9.17
N ASN A 36 6.40 -12.12 8.65
CA ASN A 36 4.94 -12.17 8.80
C ASN A 36 4.38 -13.60 8.66
N GLU A 37 3.06 -13.76 8.83
CA GLU A 37 2.38 -15.06 8.83
C GLU A 37 2.08 -15.60 7.41
N ASN A 38 2.28 -14.80 6.36
CA ASN A 38 1.93 -15.15 4.99
C ASN A 38 3.12 -15.82 4.29
N GLN A 39 2.90 -17.03 3.77
CA GLN A 39 3.95 -17.82 3.12
C GLN A 39 4.58 -17.09 1.93
N ASN A 40 5.91 -17.10 1.87
CA ASN A 40 6.73 -16.57 0.77
C ASN A 40 6.55 -15.07 0.47
N LEU A 41 5.90 -14.30 1.34
CA LEU A 41 5.66 -12.88 1.11
C LEU A 41 6.84 -11.99 1.54
N GLU A 42 7.67 -12.45 2.45
CA GLU A 42 8.84 -11.74 2.95
C GLU A 42 9.88 -11.51 1.85
N GLY A 43 10.49 -10.32 1.81
CA GLY A 43 11.52 -10.06 0.81
C GLY A 43 11.69 -8.59 0.47
N LYS A 44 12.46 -8.34 -0.60
CA LYS A 44 12.67 -7.02 -1.19
C LYS A 44 12.30 -7.08 -2.67
N PHE A 45 11.49 -6.13 -3.10
CA PHE A 45 10.92 -6.09 -4.43
C PHE A 45 11.13 -4.70 -5.02
N ASN A 46 11.75 -4.63 -6.20
CA ASN A 46 11.85 -3.40 -6.97
C ASN A 46 10.57 -3.21 -7.77
N GLY A 47 10.07 -1.97 -7.84
CA GLY A 47 8.84 -1.71 -8.56
C GLY A 47 8.44 -0.25 -8.60
N VAL A 48 7.16 -0.08 -8.88
CA VAL A 48 6.47 1.20 -8.93
C VAL A 48 5.35 1.24 -7.91
N LEU A 49 4.99 2.45 -7.49
CA LEU A 49 4.02 2.71 -6.46
C LEU A 49 2.96 3.68 -6.99
N TYR A 50 1.71 3.35 -6.76
CA TYR A 50 0.56 4.20 -7.03
C TYR A 50 -0.08 4.55 -5.69
N LEU A 51 -0.18 5.85 -5.40
CA LEU A 51 -1.08 6.35 -4.37
C LEU A 51 -2.38 6.73 -5.05
N THR A 52 -3.47 6.14 -4.61
CA THR A 52 -4.81 6.49 -5.09
C THR A 52 -5.57 7.28 -4.02
N SER A 53 -6.81 7.65 -4.32
CA SER A 53 -7.73 8.23 -3.34
C SER A 53 -8.14 7.28 -2.21
N HIS A 54 -7.80 5.97 -2.29
CA HIS A 54 -8.27 4.96 -1.33
C HIS A 54 -7.16 4.09 -0.72
N ARG A 55 -6.03 3.93 -1.43
CA ARG A 55 -5.05 2.89 -1.15
C ARG A 55 -3.69 3.18 -1.76
N VAL A 56 -2.70 2.45 -1.27
CA VAL A 56 -1.39 2.33 -1.87
C VAL A 56 -1.31 1.01 -2.63
N ILE A 57 -0.91 1.06 -3.90
CA ILE A 57 -0.71 -0.12 -4.75
C ILE A 57 0.76 -0.16 -5.16
N PHE A 58 1.45 -1.24 -4.82
CA PHE A 58 2.79 -1.53 -5.29
C PHE A 58 2.72 -2.58 -6.41
N MET A 59 3.44 -2.34 -7.50
CA MET A 59 3.59 -3.30 -8.60
C MET A 59 5.08 -3.59 -8.79
N PRO A 60 5.54 -4.85 -8.65
CA PRO A 60 6.93 -5.20 -8.90
C PRO A 60 7.26 -5.09 -10.40
N ASP A 61 8.51 -4.73 -10.71
CA ASP A 61 8.98 -4.58 -12.09
C ASP A 61 9.00 -5.92 -12.86
N GLU A 62 9.23 -7.02 -12.13
CA GLU A 62 9.29 -8.38 -12.66
C GLU A 62 8.20 -9.24 -12.00
N LEU A 63 7.87 -10.38 -12.62
CA LEU A 63 6.98 -11.36 -12.00
C LEU A 63 7.67 -11.95 -10.76
N GLN A 64 7.06 -11.72 -9.61
CA GLN A 64 7.53 -12.19 -8.31
C GLN A 64 6.46 -13.08 -7.66
N VAL A 65 6.55 -13.29 -6.34
CA VAL A 65 5.51 -13.97 -5.55
C VAL A 65 4.13 -13.29 -5.64
N PHE A 66 4.08 -12.01 -6.02
CA PHE A 66 2.88 -11.27 -6.40
C PHE A 66 3.15 -10.37 -7.62
N ARG A 67 2.08 -9.90 -8.27
CA ARG A 67 2.02 -8.95 -9.38
C ARG A 67 1.49 -7.57 -8.96
N SER A 68 0.76 -7.53 -7.86
CA SER A 68 0.37 -6.30 -7.18
C SER A 68 0.26 -6.57 -5.70
N PHE A 69 0.70 -5.63 -4.86
CA PHE A 69 0.45 -5.62 -3.43
C PHE A 69 -0.34 -4.36 -3.08
N GLU A 70 -1.45 -4.52 -2.39
CA GLU A 70 -2.38 -3.44 -2.12
C GLU A 70 -2.63 -3.23 -0.62
N MET A 71 -2.50 -1.98 -0.19
CA MET A 71 -2.80 -1.53 1.17
C MET A 71 -3.88 -0.44 1.14
N PRO A 72 -5.14 -0.78 1.44
CA PRO A 72 -6.17 0.21 1.78
C PRO A 72 -5.74 1.07 2.97
N PHE A 73 -6.10 2.35 2.99
CA PHE A 73 -5.75 3.24 4.11
C PHE A 73 -6.21 2.72 5.47
N SER A 74 -7.38 2.08 5.52
CA SER A 74 -7.92 1.47 6.75
C SER A 74 -7.11 0.27 7.27
N SER A 75 -6.20 -0.28 6.46
CA SER A 75 -5.29 -1.36 6.88
C SER A 75 -3.93 -0.84 7.33
N MET A 76 -3.60 0.43 7.10
CA MET A 76 -2.27 0.98 7.39
C MET A 76 -2.21 1.50 8.83
N GLN A 77 -1.23 1.02 9.60
CA GLN A 77 -0.94 1.45 10.97
C GLN A 77 0.54 1.83 11.10
N ASP A 78 0.84 2.64 12.13
CA ASP A 78 2.20 3.05 12.49
C ASP A 78 3.04 3.55 11.31
N VAL A 79 2.43 4.40 10.48
CA VAL A 79 3.06 4.94 9.28
C VAL A 79 4.05 6.04 9.65
N HIS A 80 5.32 5.83 9.35
CA HIS A 80 6.40 6.78 9.63
C HIS A 80 7.18 7.11 8.37
N LEU A 81 7.45 8.42 8.19
CA LEU A 81 8.42 8.93 7.23
C LEU A 81 9.79 9.02 7.89
N GLU A 82 10.76 8.30 7.34
CA GLU A 82 12.13 8.25 7.82
C GLU A 82 13.05 8.98 6.84
N GLN A 83 13.81 9.93 7.37
CA GLN A 83 14.74 10.78 6.61
C GLN A 83 16.16 10.62 7.17
N PRO A 84 16.82 9.49 6.91
CA PRO A 84 18.16 9.24 7.43
C PRO A 84 19.17 10.21 6.81
N ILE A 85 20.19 10.61 7.59
CA ILE A 85 21.29 11.46 7.11
C ILE A 85 22.06 10.77 5.97
N PHE A 86 22.14 9.44 6.02
CA PHE A 86 22.76 8.60 5.00
C PHE A 86 21.76 7.59 4.43
N GLY A 87 21.69 7.50 3.11
CA GLY A 87 20.78 6.60 2.40
C GLY A 87 19.52 7.30 1.90
N ALA A 88 18.61 6.50 1.33
CA ALA A 88 17.37 7.02 0.77
C ALA A 88 16.27 7.14 1.83
N ASN A 89 15.45 8.17 1.69
CA ASN A 89 14.23 8.32 2.49
C ASN A 89 13.28 7.16 2.23
N TYR A 90 12.56 6.76 3.28
CA TYR A 90 11.60 5.69 3.18
C TYR A 90 10.38 5.93 4.05
N LEU A 91 9.26 5.35 3.64
CA LEU A 91 8.10 5.17 4.50
C LEU A 91 8.16 3.77 5.08
N ARG A 92 7.77 3.61 6.35
CA ARG A 92 7.52 2.29 6.94
C ARG A 92 6.19 2.28 7.65
N GLY A 93 5.66 1.09 7.88
CA GLY A 93 4.48 0.89 8.70
C GLY A 93 4.08 -0.57 8.75
N ILE A 94 2.88 -0.81 9.24
CA ILE A 94 2.29 -2.15 9.35
C ILE A 94 0.99 -2.14 8.54
N ALA A 95 0.82 -3.14 7.67
CA ALA A 95 -0.46 -3.41 7.04
C ALA A 95 -1.15 -4.51 7.84
N VAL A 96 -2.32 -4.23 8.39
CA VAL A 96 -3.08 -5.16 9.22
C VAL A 96 -4.22 -5.76 8.41
N ALA A 97 -4.37 -7.08 8.48
CA ALA A 97 -5.49 -7.76 7.88
C ALA A 97 -6.82 -7.22 8.43
N ILE A 98 -7.67 -6.74 7.53
CA ILE A 98 -9.05 -6.31 7.79
C ILE A 98 -10.04 -7.33 7.19
N PRO A 99 -11.33 -7.35 7.62
CA PRO A 99 -12.33 -8.23 7.02
C PRO A 99 -12.32 -8.17 5.49
N GLY A 100 -12.25 -9.34 4.83
CA GLY A 100 -12.15 -9.45 3.37
C GLY A 100 -10.73 -9.36 2.80
N SER A 101 -9.69 -9.20 3.64
CA SER A 101 -8.29 -9.30 3.18
C SER A 101 -7.93 -10.72 2.75
N GLN A 102 -7.05 -10.83 1.74
CA GLN A 102 -6.49 -12.12 1.32
C GLN A 102 -5.28 -12.54 2.14
N LEU A 103 -4.67 -11.58 2.84
CA LEU A 103 -3.52 -11.79 3.70
C LEU A 103 -3.95 -11.79 5.17
N TYR A 104 -3.15 -12.45 6.01
CA TYR A 104 -3.39 -12.66 7.42
C TYR A 104 -2.47 -11.81 8.30
N GLY A 105 -2.95 -11.53 9.51
CA GLY A 105 -2.18 -10.87 10.56
C GLY A 105 -1.62 -9.51 10.17
N GLU A 106 -0.46 -9.20 10.74
CA GLU A 106 0.31 -7.99 10.47
C GLU A 106 1.38 -8.24 9.43
N VAL A 107 1.52 -7.32 8.48
CA VAL A 107 2.54 -7.34 7.44
C VAL A 107 3.35 -6.05 7.55
N PRO A 108 4.50 -6.08 8.26
CA PRO A 108 5.41 -4.95 8.32
C PRO A 108 5.96 -4.65 6.93
N TRP A 109 5.92 -3.39 6.52
CA TRP A 109 6.37 -2.95 5.20
C TRP A 109 7.27 -1.72 5.28
N ARG A 110 8.12 -1.59 4.27
CA ARG A 110 8.95 -0.40 4.03
C ARG A 110 8.99 -0.08 2.54
N LEU A 111 8.80 1.19 2.19
CA LEU A 111 8.87 1.72 0.83
C LEU A 111 10.04 2.68 0.75
N THR A 112 11.14 2.25 0.13
CA THR A 112 12.38 3.04 0.00
C THR A 112 12.46 3.73 -1.37
N PHE A 113 12.64 5.05 -1.37
CA PHE A 113 12.58 5.88 -2.56
C PHE A 113 13.99 6.31 -3.00
N ASN A 114 14.68 5.44 -3.74
CA ASN A 114 16.08 5.65 -4.13
C ASN A 114 16.31 6.84 -5.08
N LYS A 115 15.25 7.32 -5.76
CA LYS A 115 15.31 8.43 -6.72
C LYS A 115 14.57 9.69 -6.24
N GLY A 116 14.32 9.82 -4.94
CA GLY A 116 13.56 10.93 -4.37
C GLY A 116 12.04 10.74 -4.46
N GLY A 117 11.28 11.79 -4.12
CA GLY A 117 9.81 11.76 -4.10
C GLY A 117 9.16 11.20 -2.84
N CYS A 118 9.95 10.72 -1.86
CA CYS A 118 9.43 10.15 -0.61
C CYS A 118 8.61 11.14 0.21
N ILE A 119 9.11 12.38 0.35
CA ILE A 119 8.47 13.41 1.18
C ILE A 119 7.13 13.82 0.57
N ASP A 120 7.10 14.07 -0.74
CA ASP A 120 5.88 14.43 -1.47
C ASP A 120 4.87 13.28 -1.41
N PHE A 121 5.32 12.05 -1.66
CA PHE A 121 4.46 10.86 -1.52
C PHE A 121 3.87 10.75 -0.11
N GLY A 122 4.69 10.90 0.94
CA GLY A 122 4.26 10.84 2.33
C GLY A 122 3.27 11.94 2.69
N ARG A 123 3.49 13.17 2.22
CA ARG A 123 2.55 14.28 2.43
C ARG A 123 1.22 14.01 1.74
N THR A 124 1.23 13.61 0.47
CA THR A 124 0.00 13.31 -0.27
C THR A 124 -0.74 12.11 0.32
N LEU A 125 -0.02 11.11 0.84
CA LEU A 125 -0.62 9.99 1.56
C LEU A 125 -1.40 10.47 2.79
N LEU A 126 -0.78 11.29 3.64
CA LEU A 126 -1.44 11.83 4.84
C LEU A 126 -2.67 12.67 4.49
N GLU A 127 -2.57 13.52 3.46
CA GLU A 127 -3.71 14.30 2.98
C GLU A 127 -4.83 13.41 2.42
N ALA A 128 -4.49 12.33 1.70
CA ALA A 128 -5.47 11.40 1.16
C ALA A 128 -6.19 10.63 2.27
N VAL A 129 -5.46 10.19 3.30
CA VAL A 129 -6.04 9.52 4.49
C VAL A 129 -6.97 10.47 5.24
N ASP A 130 -6.54 11.71 5.50
CA ASP A 130 -7.37 12.72 6.17
C ASP A 130 -8.67 12.97 5.39
N ARG A 131 -8.59 13.18 4.07
CA ARG A 131 -9.78 13.32 3.21
C ARG A 131 -10.67 12.09 3.29
N ALA A 132 -10.13 10.89 3.09
CA ALA A 132 -10.90 9.65 3.11
C ALA A 132 -11.64 9.44 4.45
N SER A 133 -11.03 9.84 5.56
CA SER A 133 -11.66 9.75 6.89
C SER A 133 -12.81 10.75 7.07
N ARG A 134 -12.68 11.98 6.56
CA ARG A 134 -13.71 13.03 6.65
C ARG A 134 -14.93 12.78 5.77
N PHE A 135 -14.71 12.16 4.60
CA PHE A 135 -15.80 11.87 3.66
C PHE A 135 -16.56 10.58 3.99
N ARG A 136 -16.22 9.89 5.08
CA ARG A 136 -17.03 8.77 5.58
C ARG A 136 -18.34 9.33 6.15
N PRO A 137 -19.51 8.99 5.58
CA PRO A 137 -20.79 9.49 6.10
C PRO A 137 -20.96 9.13 7.57
N ASN A 138 -21.54 10.02 8.39
CA ASN A 138 -21.84 9.72 9.79
C ASN A 138 -22.79 8.52 9.94
N ASN A 139 -23.64 8.28 8.94
CA ASN A 139 -24.54 7.13 8.87
C ASN A 139 -23.95 5.97 8.04
N ALA A 140 -22.63 5.97 7.80
CA ALA A 140 -21.98 4.86 7.13
C ALA A 140 -22.24 3.59 7.95
N PRO A 141 -22.63 2.48 7.30
CA PRO A 141 -22.75 1.22 8.01
C PRO A 141 -21.41 0.89 8.70
N PRO A 142 -21.47 0.22 9.87
CA PRO A 142 -20.25 -0.25 10.51
C PRO A 142 -19.47 -1.14 9.52
N PRO A 143 -18.14 -1.17 9.62
CA PRO A 143 -17.36 -2.11 8.83
C PRO A 143 -17.91 -3.53 9.02
N TYR A 144 -18.04 -4.29 7.94
CA TYR A 144 -18.57 -5.66 8.01
C TYR A 144 -17.76 -6.49 9.02
N ALA A 145 -18.43 -7.00 10.03
CA ALA A 145 -17.88 -7.99 10.95
C ALA A 145 -18.47 -9.35 10.57
N PRO A 146 -17.65 -10.39 10.35
CA PRO A 146 -18.17 -11.73 10.11
C PRO A 146 -19.00 -12.22 11.33
N PRO A 147 -20.01 -13.06 11.12
CA PRO A 147 -20.74 -13.69 12.23
C PRO A 147 -19.76 -14.44 13.15
N ARG A 148 -19.95 -14.32 14.47
CA ARG A 148 -19.20 -15.08 15.48
C ARG A 148 -19.60 -16.56 15.47
#